data_AF-W6TIA4-F1
#
_entry.id   AF-W6TIA4-F1
#
_cell.length_a   1.000
_cell.length_b   1.000
_cell.length_c   1.000
_cell.angle_alpha   90.00
_cell.angle_beta   90.00
_cell.angle_gamma   90.00
#
_symmetry.space_group_name_H-M   'P 1'
#
loop_
_entity.id
_entity.type
_entity.pdbx_description
1 polymer ?
#
loop_
_entity_poly.entity_id
_entity_poly.type
_entity_poly.pdbx_seq_one_letter_code
_entity_poly.pdbx_strand_id
1 'polypeptide(L)'
;MGIPVKAIESFKDLKEEITQSKDFDLVLIDTIGKSPKDFMKLAEMKELLNACGRDAEFHLAVSSTTKTSDIKEIFHQFSPFSYKTVIFTKLDETTCVGNLISLIHEMRKEVSYVTDGQIVPHNISIAEPLTFIKKINGYRISDDVEFIRKLKSKSYY
;
A
#
# COMPACT_ATOMS: atom_id res chain seq x y z
N MET A 1 -4.23 -22.22 -2.30
CA MET A 1 -2.91 -21.67 -1.96
C MET A 1 -2.28 -22.33 -0.73
N GLY A 2 -3.01 -23.05 0.13
CA GLY A 2 -2.38 -23.88 1.18
C GLY A 2 -1.63 -23.09 2.27
N ILE A 3 -1.87 -21.78 2.37
CA ILE A 3 -1.26 -20.90 3.36
C ILE A 3 -2.08 -21.02 4.65
N PRO A 4 -1.46 -21.24 5.83
CA PRO A 4 -2.15 -21.21 7.11
C PRO A 4 -2.82 -19.85 7.35
N VAL A 5 -4.05 -19.87 7.87
CA VAL A 5 -4.81 -18.65 8.19
C VAL A 5 -5.41 -18.79 9.57
N LYS A 6 -5.33 -17.72 10.36
CA LYS A 6 -5.93 -17.65 11.69
C LYS A 6 -6.67 -16.32 11.86
N ALA A 7 -7.89 -16.40 12.37
CA ALA A 7 -8.66 -15.22 12.75
C ALA A 7 -8.24 -14.78 14.15
N ILE A 8 -8.04 -13.47 14.32
CA ILE A 8 -7.55 -12.85 15.55
C ILE A 8 -8.43 -11.64 15.87
N GLU A 9 -8.96 -11.59 17.09
CA GLU A 9 -9.88 -10.53 17.53
C GLU A 9 -9.37 -9.74 18.74
N SER A 10 -8.27 -10.17 19.36
CA SER A 10 -7.70 -9.53 20.54
C SER A 10 -6.20 -9.31 20.46
N PHE A 11 -5.73 -8.32 21.21
CA PHE A 11 -4.29 -8.03 21.36
C PHE A 11 -3.51 -9.25 21.87
N LYS A 12 -4.08 -9.98 22.84
CA LYS A 12 -3.43 -11.14 23.45
C LYS A 12 -3.23 -12.26 22.43
N ASP A 13 -4.28 -12.58 21.68
CA ASP A 13 -4.23 -13.63 20.67
C ASP A 13 -3.24 -13.27 19.55
N LEU A 14 -3.22 -11.99 19.12
CA LEU A 14 -2.25 -11.53 18.13
C LEU A 14 -0.81 -11.69 18.62
N LYS A 15 -0.54 -11.29 19.86
CA LYS A 15 0.79 -11.37 20.47
C LYS A 15 1.27 -12.82 20.61
N GLU A 16 0.36 -13.71 21.00
CA GLU A 16 0.63 -15.15 21.08
C GLU A 16 0.92 -15.74 19.69
N GLU A 17 0.13 -15.38 18.67
CA GLU A 17 0.30 -15.87 17.31
C GLU A 17 1.63 -15.44 16.69
N ILE A 18 2.02 -14.18 16.88
CA ILE A 18 3.31 -13.67 16.42
C ILE A 18 4.48 -14.40 17.09
N THR A 19 4.31 -14.78 18.36
CA THR A 19 5.32 -15.58 19.08
C THR A 19 5.41 -17.00 18.54
N GLN A 20 4.28 -17.61 18.17
CA GLN A 20 4.22 -18.95 17.58
C GLN A 20 4.71 -18.97 16.13
N SER A 21 4.60 -17.84 15.43
CA SER A 21 4.96 -17.71 14.02
C SER A 21 6.43 -17.35 13.79
N LYS A 22 7.30 -17.50 14.80
CA LYS A 22 8.73 -17.15 14.70
C LYS A 22 9.51 -17.96 13.66
N ASP A 23 9.00 -19.13 13.29
CA ASP A 23 9.61 -19.99 12.28
C ASP A 23 9.17 -19.63 10.84
N PHE A 24 8.28 -18.65 10.67
CA PHE A 24 7.90 -18.14 9.35
C PHE A 24 8.79 -16.96 8.94
N ASP A 25 9.23 -16.96 7.67
CA ASP A 25 9.96 -15.84 7.08
C ASP A 25 9.09 -14.58 6.92
N LEU A 26 7.78 -14.75 6.77
CA LEU A 26 6.82 -13.68 6.53
C LEU A 26 5.45 -14.02 7.14
N VAL A 27 4.92 -13.09 7.94
CA VAL A 27 3.55 -13.15 8.46
C VAL A 27 2.79 -11.94 7.92
N LEU A 28 1.72 -12.20 7.17
CA LEU A 28 0.84 -11.16 6.65
C LEU A 28 -0.38 -11.01 7.56
N ILE A 29 -0.59 -9.80 8.08
CA ILE A 29 -1.75 -9.47 8.90
C ILE A 29 -2.72 -8.66 8.03
N ASP A 30 -3.83 -9.28 7.65
CA ASP A 30 -4.93 -8.58 6.99
C ASP A 30 -5.86 -7.96 8.04
N THR A 31 -6.24 -6.70 7.82
CA THR A 31 -7.06 -5.94 8.76
C THR A 31 -8.40 -5.62 8.13
N ILE A 32 -9.47 -5.72 8.91
CA ILE A 32 -10.78 -5.22 8.47
C ILE A 32 -10.67 -3.73 8.15
N GLY A 33 -11.10 -3.34 6.94
CA GLY A 33 -11.13 -1.94 6.52
C GLY A 33 -11.97 -1.08 7.46
N LYS A 34 -11.37 -0.01 7.97
CA LYS A 34 -12.06 1.01 8.78
C LYS A 34 -12.19 2.31 8.02
N SER A 35 -13.29 3.01 8.27
CA SER A 35 -13.46 4.37 7.75
C SER A 35 -12.40 5.28 8.34
N PRO A 36 -11.73 6.14 7.54
CA PRO A 36 -10.81 7.16 8.07
C PRO A 36 -11.49 8.15 9.02
N LYS A 37 -12.84 8.22 8.99
CA LYS A 37 -13.64 9.12 9.83
C LYS A 37 -14.02 8.50 11.18
N ASP A 38 -13.77 7.21 11.38
CA ASP A 38 -14.11 6.49 12.61
C ASP A 38 -12.88 6.41 13.53
N PHE A 39 -12.57 7.53 14.17
CA PHE A 39 -11.39 7.68 15.03
C PHE A 39 -11.35 6.67 16.18
N MET A 40 -12.51 6.29 16.72
CA MET A 40 -12.60 5.30 17.79
C MET A 40 -12.17 3.92 17.29
N LYS A 41 -12.68 3.49 16.12
CA LYS A 41 -12.26 2.22 15.53
C LYS A 41 -10.82 2.21 15.04
N LEU A 42 -10.29 3.34 14.60
CA LEU A 42 -8.86 3.47 14.28
C LEU A 42 -8.00 3.33 15.54
N ALA A 43 -8.40 3.94 16.67
CA ALA A 43 -7.68 3.81 17.93
C ALA A 43 -7.70 2.35 18.45
N GLU A 44 -8.87 1.70 18.45
CA GLU A 44 -9.00 0.27 18.79
C GLU A 44 -8.08 -0.61 17.93
N MET A 45 -8.07 -0.39 16.62
CA MET A 45 -7.21 -1.11 15.68
C MET A 45 -5.73 -0.85 15.95
N LYS A 46 -5.35 0.39 16.25
CA LYS A 46 -3.97 0.75 16.58
C LYS A 46 -3.50 0.03 17.83
N GLU A 47 -4.33 0.00 18.88
CA GLU A 47 -4.00 -0.73 20.11
C GLU A 47 -3.81 -2.22 19.85
N LEU A 48 -4.70 -2.86 19.09
CA LEU A 48 -4.57 -4.26 18.73
C LEU A 48 -3.25 -4.53 17.96
N LEU A 49 -2.94 -3.70 16.95
CA LEU A 49 -1.75 -3.87 16.12
C LEU A 49 -0.44 -3.51 16.82
N ASN A 50 -0.48 -2.85 17.99
CA ASN A 50 0.71 -2.67 18.83
C ASN A 50 1.27 -4.02 19.34
N ALA A 51 0.47 -5.09 19.31
CA ALA A 51 0.93 -6.45 19.62
C ALA A 51 2.05 -6.92 18.67
N CYS A 52 2.13 -6.37 17.46
CA CYS A 52 3.13 -6.74 16.46
C CYS A 52 4.55 -6.29 16.79
N GLY A 53 4.72 -5.39 17.77
CA GLY A 53 6.03 -4.87 18.13
C GLY A 53 6.56 -3.85 17.12
N ARG A 54 7.86 -3.56 17.22
CA ARG A 54 8.52 -2.47 16.47
C ARG A 54 9.01 -2.87 15.08
N ASP A 55 9.18 -4.16 14.84
CA ASP A 55 9.69 -4.69 13.57
C ASP A 55 8.59 -4.84 12.51
N ALA A 56 7.32 -4.59 12.88
CA ALA A 56 6.20 -4.65 11.98
C ALA A 56 6.19 -3.50 10.99
N GLU A 57 6.07 -3.83 9.71
CA GLU A 57 5.90 -2.86 8.63
C GLU A 57 4.41 -2.70 8.29
N PHE A 58 3.96 -1.44 8.19
CA PHE A 58 2.59 -1.11 7.86
C PHE A 58 2.49 -0.58 6.43
N HIS A 59 1.62 -1.21 5.64
CA HIS A 59 1.26 -0.80 4.29
C HIS A 59 -0.18 -0.32 4.28
N LEU A 60 -0.42 0.91 3.81
CA LEU A 60 -1.79 1.43 3.67
C LEU A 60 -2.32 1.13 2.27
N ALA A 61 -3.34 0.28 2.14
CA ALA A 61 -3.98 0.02 0.86
C ALA A 61 -5.05 1.08 0.55
N VAL A 62 -4.98 1.71 -0.63
CA VAL A 62 -5.91 2.75 -1.07
C VAL A 62 -6.31 2.52 -2.53
N SER A 63 -7.60 2.70 -2.83
CA SER A 63 -8.09 2.62 -4.22
C SER A 63 -7.59 3.79 -5.05
N SER A 64 -7.09 3.51 -6.25
CA SER A 64 -6.67 4.52 -7.22
C SER A 64 -7.83 5.31 -7.81
N THR A 65 -9.06 4.87 -7.58
CA THR A 65 -10.30 5.55 -8.00
C THR A 65 -10.84 6.52 -6.96
N THR A 66 -10.27 6.55 -5.75
CA THR A 66 -10.65 7.49 -4.69
C THR A 66 -10.22 8.91 -5.07
N LYS A 67 -11.06 9.90 -4.76
CA LYS A 67 -10.72 11.31 -5.02
C LYS A 67 -9.43 11.69 -4.29
N THR A 68 -8.54 12.43 -4.96
CA THR A 68 -7.24 12.83 -4.40
C THR A 68 -7.37 13.56 -3.06
N SER A 69 -8.42 14.39 -2.89
CA SER A 69 -8.74 15.05 -1.61
C SER A 69 -9.01 14.06 -0.49
N ASP A 70 -9.73 12.98 -0.79
CA ASP A 70 -10.10 11.96 0.18
C ASP A 70 -8.91 11.05 0.50
N ILE A 71 -8.05 10.76 -0.49
CA ILE A 71 -6.78 10.05 -0.25
C ILE A 71 -5.88 10.86 0.67
N LYS A 72 -5.79 12.18 0.47
CA LYS A 72 -5.03 13.06 1.36
C LYS A 72 -5.54 12.97 2.80
N GLU A 73 -6.84 12.99 3.00
CA GLU A 73 -7.44 12.83 4.34
C GLU A 73 -7.14 11.44 4.93
N ILE A 74 -7.32 10.37 4.15
CA ILE A 74 -6.96 9.01 4.53
C ILE A 74 -5.50 8.94 4.99
N PHE A 75 -4.58 9.57 4.26
CA PHE A 75 -3.18 9.57 4.63
C PHE A 75 -2.91 10.22 6.00
N HIS A 76 -3.59 11.33 6.30
CA HIS A 76 -3.47 12.00 7.59
C HIS A 76 -4.07 11.16 8.71
N GLN A 77 -5.26 10.59 8.50
CA GLN A 77 -5.96 9.85 9.55
C GLN A 77 -5.29 8.53 9.93
N PHE A 78 -4.62 7.88 8.98
CA PHE A 78 -3.85 6.68 9.25
C PHE A 78 -2.40 6.98 9.68
N SER A 79 -1.99 8.24 9.80
CA SER A 79 -0.63 8.60 10.21
C SER A 79 -0.19 8.03 11.57
N PRO A 80 -1.07 7.81 12.59
CA PRO A 80 -0.69 7.15 13.84
C PRO A 80 -0.17 5.71 13.69
N PHE A 81 -0.48 5.04 12.58
CA PHE A 81 0.06 3.70 12.28
C PHE A 81 1.52 3.75 11.82
N SER A 82 2.07 4.94 11.55
CA SER A 82 3.46 5.12 11.09
C SER A 82 3.77 4.36 9.80
N TYR A 83 2.76 4.12 8.95
CA TYR A 83 2.95 3.51 7.64
C TYR A 83 3.85 4.39 6.77
N LYS A 84 4.87 3.78 6.17
CA LYS A 84 5.81 4.45 5.26
C LYS A 84 5.34 4.35 3.81
N THR A 85 4.69 3.24 3.48
CA THR A 85 4.40 2.86 2.11
C THR A 85 2.92 2.58 1.90
N VAL A 86 2.46 2.82 0.68
CA VAL A 86 1.08 2.70 0.24
C VAL A 86 0.99 1.61 -0.82
N ILE A 87 -0.13 0.92 -0.87
CA ILE A 87 -0.50 0.03 -1.98
C ILE A 87 -1.64 0.69 -2.73
N PHE A 88 -1.44 1.02 -4.00
CA PHE A 88 -2.52 1.54 -4.83
C PHE A 88 -3.23 0.41 -5.54
N THR A 89 -4.50 0.19 -5.20
CA THR A 89 -5.31 -0.85 -5.83
C THR A 89 -6.10 -0.30 -7.01
N LYS A 90 -6.59 -1.19 -7.88
CA LYS A 90 -7.53 -0.84 -8.98
C LYS A 90 -6.96 0.19 -9.96
N LEU A 91 -5.66 0.10 -10.29
CA LEU A 91 -5.05 1.00 -11.27
C LEU A 91 -5.66 0.83 -12.67
N ASP A 92 -6.20 -0.34 -13.00
CA ASP A 92 -6.96 -0.62 -14.22
C ASP A 92 -8.29 0.14 -14.29
N GLU A 93 -8.88 0.50 -13.15
CA GLU A 93 -10.15 1.23 -13.06
C GLU A 93 -9.98 2.77 -13.11
N THR A 94 -8.76 3.30 -13.23
CA THR A 94 -8.50 4.75 -13.34
C THR A 94 -7.72 5.12 -14.60
N THR A 95 -8.10 6.25 -15.19
CA THR A 95 -7.43 6.86 -16.35
C THR A 95 -6.58 8.07 -15.96
N CYS A 96 -6.59 8.47 -14.68
CA CYS A 96 -5.87 9.64 -14.20
C CYS A 96 -5.00 9.28 -13.00
N VAL A 97 -3.72 9.01 -13.26
CA VAL A 97 -2.73 8.71 -12.22
C VAL A 97 -1.82 9.89 -11.87
N GLY A 98 -1.79 10.95 -12.70
CA GLY A 98 -0.94 12.13 -12.47
C GLY A 98 -1.18 12.77 -11.10
N ASN A 99 -2.45 12.86 -10.68
CA ASN A 99 -2.81 13.39 -9.37
C ASN A 99 -2.32 12.52 -8.21
N LEU A 100 -2.24 11.19 -8.41
CA LEU A 100 -1.69 10.28 -7.39
C LEU A 100 -0.18 10.50 -7.25
N ILE A 101 0.54 10.65 -8.36
CA ILE A 101 1.98 10.95 -8.36
C ILE A 101 2.25 12.26 -7.59
N SER A 102 1.51 13.32 -7.91
CA SER A 102 1.63 14.61 -7.23
C SER A 102 1.35 14.50 -5.73
N LEU A 103 0.29 13.78 -5.34
CA LEU A 103 -0.07 13.59 -3.93
C LEU A 103 0.99 12.78 -3.17
N ILE A 104 1.52 11.72 -3.75
CA ILE A 104 2.58 10.90 -3.14
C ILE A 104 3.84 11.74 -2.89
N HIS A 105 4.22 12.57 -3.86
CA HIS A 105 5.33 13.51 -3.72
C HIS A 105 5.07 14.54 -2.62
N GLU A 106 3.89 15.18 -2.62
CA GLU A 106 3.48 16.17 -1.62
C GLU A 106 3.51 15.59 -0.20
N MET A 107 2.97 14.39 -0.02
CA MET A 107 2.80 13.71 1.27
C MET A 107 4.05 12.92 1.70
N ARG A 108 5.11 12.92 0.89
CA ARG A 108 6.37 12.18 1.12
C ARG A 108 6.13 10.71 1.47
N LYS A 109 5.26 10.07 0.71
CA LYS A 109 4.97 8.64 0.84
C LYS A 109 5.71 7.84 -0.22
N GLU A 110 5.91 6.57 0.08
CA GLU A 110 6.40 5.59 -0.90
C GLU A 110 5.22 4.74 -1.38
N VAL A 111 5.36 4.13 -2.56
CA VAL A 111 4.42 3.11 -3.04
C VAL A 111 5.19 1.81 -3.15
N SER A 112 4.71 0.76 -2.48
CA SER A 112 5.37 -0.56 -2.45
C SER A 112 4.81 -1.44 -3.55
N TYR A 113 3.49 -1.49 -3.66
CA TYR A 113 2.79 -2.33 -4.62
C TYR A 113 1.65 -1.59 -5.30
N VAL A 114 1.26 -2.13 -6.44
CA VAL A 114 0.04 -1.73 -7.13
C VAL A 114 -0.75 -2.95 -7.58
N THR A 115 -2.06 -2.80 -7.69
CA THR A 115 -2.93 -3.82 -8.31
C THR A 115 -3.64 -3.27 -9.53
N ASP A 116 -3.78 -4.09 -10.56
CA ASP A 116 -4.33 -3.70 -11.87
C ASP A 116 -5.30 -4.74 -12.45
N GLY A 117 -6.03 -5.42 -11.57
CA GLY A 117 -7.04 -6.40 -11.92
C GLY A 117 -7.43 -7.26 -10.71
N GLN A 118 -8.06 -8.40 -10.99
CA GLN A 118 -8.70 -9.24 -9.97
C GLN A 118 -8.12 -10.67 -9.88
N ILE A 119 -7.16 -11.03 -10.72
CA ILE A 119 -6.61 -12.38 -10.79
C ILE A 119 -5.51 -12.54 -9.75
N VAL A 120 -5.69 -13.45 -8.79
CA VAL A 120 -4.69 -13.80 -7.78
C VAL A 120 -3.82 -14.96 -8.28
N PRO A 121 -2.47 -14.90 -8.14
CA PRO A 121 -1.64 -13.81 -7.62
C PRO A 121 -1.13 -12.84 -8.71
N HIS A 122 -1.71 -12.85 -9.91
CA HIS A 122 -1.13 -12.23 -11.10
C HIS A 122 -1.26 -10.70 -11.16
N ASN A 123 -2.31 -10.12 -10.57
CA ASN A 123 -2.60 -8.69 -10.67
C ASN A 123 -2.07 -7.86 -9.49
N ILE A 124 -0.96 -8.27 -8.88
CA ILE A 124 -0.21 -7.45 -7.92
C ILE A 124 1.24 -7.37 -8.39
N SER A 125 1.82 -6.16 -8.37
CA SER A 125 3.21 -5.94 -8.80
C SER A 125 3.88 -4.89 -7.93
N ILE A 126 5.22 -4.96 -7.86
CA ILE A 126 6.03 -3.91 -7.24
C ILE A 126 5.79 -2.60 -7.99
N ALA A 127 5.60 -1.52 -7.25
CA ALA A 127 5.34 -0.22 -7.84
C ALA A 127 6.61 0.33 -8.52
N GLU A 128 6.66 0.28 -9.84
CA GLU A 128 7.71 0.95 -10.63
C GLU A 128 7.22 2.31 -11.16
N PRO A 129 8.11 3.33 -11.28
CA PRO A 129 7.75 4.60 -11.89
C PRO A 129 7.10 4.45 -13.28
N LEU A 130 7.56 3.48 -14.06
CA LEU A 130 7.00 3.19 -15.39
C LEU A 130 5.53 2.77 -15.34
N THR A 131 5.09 2.09 -14.27
CA THR A 131 3.70 1.65 -14.14
C THR A 131 2.75 2.85 -14.11
N PHE A 132 3.15 3.94 -13.46
CA PHE A 132 2.38 5.18 -13.44
C PHE A 132 2.53 5.98 -14.73
N ILE A 133 3.74 6.14 -15.25
CA ILE A 133 4.00 6.94 -16.46
C ILE A 133 3.18 6.41 -17.65
N LYS A 134 3.09 5.10 -17.82
CA LYS A 134 2.30 4.46 -18.90
C LYS A 134 0.80 4.79 -18.84
N LYS A 135 0.29 5.21 -17.67
CA LYS A 135 -1.11 5.57 -17.44
C LYS A 135 -1.35 7.08 -17.47
N ILE A 136 -0.32 7.90 -17.71
CA ILE A 136 -0.49 9.34 -17.90
C ILE A 136 -1.15 9.57 -19.28
N ASN A 137 -2.30 10.24 -19.29
CA ASN A 137 -3.02 10.55 -20.53
C ASN A 137 -2.11 11.32 -21.51
N GLY A 138 -2.08 10.86 -22.76
CA GLY A 138 -1.24 11.43 -23.82
C GLY A 138 0.20 10.91 -23.84
N TYR A 139 0.63 10.13 -22.84
CA TYR A 139 1.95 9.50 -22.85
C TYR A 139 1.97 8.31 -23.82
N ARG A 140 2.84 8.35 -24.83
CA ARG A 140 3.02 7.26 -25.80
C ARG A 140 4.35 6.56 -25.54
N ILE A 141 4.30 5.28 -25.19
CA ILE A 141 5.50 4.45 -24.91
C ILE A 141 6.39 4.28 -26.15
N SER A 142 5.85 4.50 -27.35
CA SER A 142 6.62 4.54 -28.60
C SER A 142 7.68 5.62 -28.63
N ASP A 143 7.62 6.59 -27.71
CA ASP A 143 8.59 7.64 -27.54
C ASP A 143 9.59 7.20 -26.44
N ASP A 144 10.71 6.63 -26.91
CA ASP A 144 12.00 6.42 -26.24
C ASP A 144 12.16 5.28 -25.19
N VAL A 145 12.61 4.12 -25.70
CA VAL A 145 13.40 3.12 -24.95
C VAL A 145 14.59 3.76 -24.23
N GLU A 146 15.12 4.86 -24.78
CA GLU A 146 16.25 5.62 -24.23
C GLU A 146 15.87 6.46 -22.99
N PHE A 147 14.65 7.02 -22.94
CA PHE A 147 14.14 7.75 -21.77
C PHE A 147 13.92 6.80 -20.58
N ILE A 148 13.35 5.63 -20.84
CA ILE A 148 13.15 4.59 -19.83
C ILE A 148 14.51 4.11 -19.25
N ARG A 149 15.54 3.96 -20.09
CA ARG A 149 16.91 3.63 -19.64
C ARG A 149 17.52 4.74 -18.77
N LYS A 150 17.31 6.02 -19.11
CA LYS A 150 17.79 7.17 -18.32
C LYS A 150 17.12 7.28 -16.94
N LEU A 151 15.87 6.84 -16.79
CA LEU A 151 15.20 6.80 -15.48
C LEU A 151 15.79 5.74 -14.55
N LYS A 152 16.17 4.56 -15.09
CA LYS A 152 16.82 3.50 -14.29
C LYS A 152 18.25 3.83 -13.88
N SER A 153 18.95 4.69 -14.62
CA SER A 153 20.36 5.04 -14.32
C SER A 153 20.55 6.14 -13.27
N LYS A 154 19.47 6.75 -12.74
CA LYS A 154 19.55 7.83 -11.72
C LYS A 154 19.26 7.39 -10.28
N SER A 155 19.04 6.10 -10.02
CA SER A 155 18.99 5.55 -8.65
C SER A 155 20.39 5.25 -8.11
N TYR A 156 21.20 6.28 -7.91
CA TYR A 156 22.38 6.27 -7.04
C TYR A 156 22.75 7.72 -6.74
N TYR A 157 22.07 8.35 -5.78
CA TYR A 157 22.60 9.40 -4.89
C TYR A 157 21.60 9.59 -3.73
#